data_AF-A0A2S7D7F6-F1
#
_entry.id   AF-A0A2S7D7F6-F1
#
_cell.length_a   1.000
_cell.length_b   1.000
_cell.length_c   1.000
_cell.angle_alpha   90.00
_cell.angle_beta   90.00
_cell.angle_gamma   90.00
#
_symmetry.space_group_name_H-M   'P 1'
#
loop_
_entity.id
_entity.type
_entity.pdbx_description
1 polymer ?
#
loop_
_entity_poly.entity_id
_entity_poly.type
_entity_poly.pdbx_seq_one_letter_code
_entity_poly.pdbx_strand_id
1 'polypeptide(L)' 'MSPAIPDSYTAWRHCIEVDCAQPLTAPFNVQRLASLRDPGDHHTQQFLRRWGEPHHRRVIEWFEHAQTALSAY' A
#
# COMPACT_ATOMS: atom_id res chain seq x y z
N MET A 1 -2.45 19.64 8.38
CA MET A 1 -3.13 19.07 7.21
C MET A 1 -2.20 18.02 6.63
N SER A 2 -2.49 16.74 6.83
CA SER A 2 -1.78 15.68 6.09
C SER A 2 -2.17 15.82 4.61
N PRO A 3 -1.22 15.70 3.66
CA PRO A 3 -1.55 15.76 2.25
C PRO A 3 -2.60 14.67 1.93
N ALA A 4 -3.58 14.99 1.09
CA ALA A 4 -4.67 14.07 0.72
C ALA A 4 -4.17 12.78 0.04
N ILE A 5 -2.91 12.77 -0.39
CA ILE A 5 -2.21 11.61 -0.93
C ILE A 5 -0.83 11.57 -0.24
N PRO A 6 -0.46 10.46 0.41
CA PRO A 6 0.88 10.30 0.92
C PRO A 6 1.92 10.39 -0.20
N ASP A 7 2.97 11.17 0.01
CA ASP A 7 4.12 11.31 -0.91
C ASP A 7 5.37 10.55 -0.43
N SER A 8 5.33 10.02 0.79
CA SER A 8 6.42 9.30 1.45
C SER A 8 5.91 8.04 2.17
N TYR A 9 6.81 7.07 2.35
CA TYR A 9 6.51 5.82 3.07
C TYR A 9 5.99 6.09 4.48
N THR A 10 6.60 7.02 5.22
CA THR A 10 6.21 7.33 6.61
C THR A 10 4.81 7.92 6.68
N ALA A 11 4.47 8.86 5.77
CA ALA A 11 3.13 9.43 5.72
C ALA A 11 2.09 8.37 5.30
N TRP A 12 2.44 7.49 4.37
CA TRP A 12 1.57 6.40 3.92
C TRP A 12 1.29 5.40 5.04
N ARG A 13 2.34 5.00 5.77
CA ARG A 13 2.24 4.08 6.90
C ARG A 13 1.38 4.66 8.03
N HIS A 14 1.61 5.92 8.40
CA HIS A 14 0.79 6.61 9.40
C HIS A 14 -0.68 6.67 8.97
N CYS A 15 -0.93 7.01 7.70
CA CYS A 15 -2.29 7.06 7.16
C CYS A 15 -3.00 5.70 7.31
N ILE A 16 -2.33 4.60 7.00
CA ILE A 16 -2.94 3.27 7.10
C ILE A 16 -3.10 2.81 8.54
N GLU A 17 -2.04 2.88 9.36
CA GLU A 17 -2.04 2.30 10.71
C GLU A 17 -2.75 3.18 11.74
N VAL A 18 -2.65 4.50 11.62
CA VAL A 18 -3.17 5.46 12.60
C VAL A 18 -4.49 6.06 12.11
N ASP A 19 -4.48 6.71 10.95
CA ASP A 19 -5.65 7.45 10.48
C ASP A 19 -6.77 6.50 10.00
N CYS A 20 -6.41 5.39 9.36
CA CYS A 20 -7.34 4.34 8.93
C CYS A 20 -7.46 3.17 9.92
N ALA A 21 -6.70 3.18 11.02
CA ALA A 21 -6.69 2.13 12.04
C ALA A 21 -6.53 0.69 11.48
N GLN A 22 -5.75 0.52 10.42
CA GLN A 22 -5.51 -0.75 9.73
C GLN A 22 -4.06 -1.19 9.97
N PRO A 23 -3.80 -2.20 10.80
CA PRO A 23 -2.44 -2.66 11.06
C PRO A 23 -1.79 -3.31 9.83
N LEU A 24 -0.57 -2.91 9.48
CA LEU A 24 0.21 -3.52 8.40
C LEU A 24 0.84 -4.84 8.85
N THR A 25 0.01 -5.86 9.11
CA THR A 25 0.49 -7.19 9.49
C THR A 25 1.04 -7.97 8.29
N ALA A 26 1.86 -8.99 8.54
CA ALA A 26 2.36 -9.88 7.48
C ALA A 26 1.25 -10.50 6.61
N PRO A 27 0.19 -11.14 7.16
CA PRO A 27 -0.89 -11.69 6.33
C PRO A 27 -1.62 -10.60 5.54
N PHE A 28 -1.84 -9.42 6.13
CA PHE A 28 -2.47 -8.29 5.43
C PHE A 28 -1.62 -7.81 4.25
N ASN A 29 -0.31 -7.62 4.45
CA ASN A 29 0.60 -7.14 3.42
C ASN A 29 0.72 -8.15 2.27
N VAL A 30 0.85 -9.45 2.56
CA VAL A 30 0.88 -10.51 1.55
C VAL A 30 -0.39 -10.52 0.71
N GLN A 31 -1.57 -10.51 1.35
CA GLN A 31 -2.85 -10.50 0.64
C GLN A 31 -2.98 -9.24 -0.22
N ARG A 32 -2.59 -8.08 0.30
CA ARG A 32 -2.74 -6.81 -0.42
C ARG A 32 -1.79 -6.70 -1.60
N LEU A 33 -0.56 -7.18 -1.46
CA LEU A 33 0.41 -7.27 -2.56
C LEU A 33 -0.08 -8.20 -3.67
N ALA A 34 -0.68 -9.35 -3.32
CA ALA A 34 -1.24 -10.26 -4.31
C ALA A 34 -2.33 -9.57 -5.14
N SER A 35 -3.28 -8.89 -4.51
CA SER A 35 -4.32 -8.13 -5.23
C SER A 35 -3.74 -7.01 -6.10
N LEU A 36 -2.83 -6.18 -5.55
CA LEU A 36 -2.26 -5.04 -6.27
C LEU A 36 -1.43 -5.47 -7.49
N ARG A 37 -0.85 -6.67 -7.47
CA ARG A 37 -0.08 -7.22 -8.59
C ARG A 37 -0.94 -7.97 -9.61
N ASP A 38 -2.21 -8.21 -9.32
CA ASP A 38 -3.15 -8.83 -10.26
C ASP A 38 -3.78 -7.75 -11.16
N PRO A 39 -3.40 -7.65 -12.45
CA PRO A 39 -4.00 -6.69 -13.38
C PRO A 39 -5.46 -7.06 -13.75
N GLY A 40 -5.88 -8.30 -13.51
CA GLY A 40 -7.26 -8.75 -13.69
C GLY A 40 -8.19 -8.35 -12.55
N ASP A 41 -7.64 -7.99 -11.39
CA ASP A 41 -8.44 -7.59 -10.23
C ASP A 41 -9.15 -6.24 -10.47
N HIS A 42 -10.46 -6.23 -10.24
CA HIS A 42 -11.29 -5.05 -10.47
C HIS A 42 -10.87 -3.87 -9.59
N HIS A 43 -10.42 -4.12 -8.35
CA HIS A 43 -9.95 -3.06 -7.47
C HIS A 43 -8.61 -2.49 -7.93
N THR A 44 -7.69 -3.32 -8.43
CA THR A 44 -6.43 -2.87 -9.02
C THR A 44 -6.67 -2.02 -10.27
N GLN A 45 -7.58 -2.43 -11.15
CA GLN A 45 -7.94 -1.61 -12.31
C GLN A 45 -8.58 -0.28 -11.92
N GLN A 46 -9.46 -0.27 -10.92
CA GLN A 46 -10.04 0.98 -10.41
C GLN A 46 -8.97 1.88 -9.76
N PHE A 47 -8.03 1.28 -9.04
CA PHE A 47 -6.90 1.97 -8.43
C PHE A 47 -6.03 2.64 -9.50
N LEU A 48 -5.65 1.91 -10.54
CA LEU A 48 -4.88 2.42 -11.67
C LEU A 48 -5.60 3.56 -12.38
N ARG A 49 -6.90 3.42 -12.66
CA ARG A 49 -7.69 4.50 -13.28
C ARG A 49 -7.73 5.78 -12.45
N ARG A 50 -7.75 5.65 -11.11
CA ARG A 50 -7.85 6.81 -10.21
C ARG A 50 -6.52 7.48 -9.93
N TRP A 51 -5.44 6.71 -9.81
CA TRP A 51 -4.16 7.19 -9.28
C TRP A 51 -2.98 7.05 -10.26
N GLY A 52 -3.15 6.27 -11.32
CA GLY A 52 -2.12 5.98 -12.32
C GLY A 52 -1.05 4.99 -11.86
N GLU A 53 -0.34 4.45 -12.86
CA GLU A 53 0.75 3.49 -12.70
C GLU A 53 1.91 4.00 -11.82
N PRO A 54 2.31 5.28 -11.84
CA PRO A 54 3.39 5.76 -10.97
C PRO A 54 3.04 5.70 -9.48
N HIS A 55 1.78 5.96 -9.12
CA HIS A 55 1.35 5.85 -7.73
C HIS A 55 1.17 4.38 -7.32
N HIS A 56 0.61 3.56 -8.20
CA HIS A 56 0.48 2.12 -7.99
C HIS A 56 1.81 1.44 -7.69
N ARG A 57 2.86 1.72 -8.47
CA ARG A 57 4.21 1.18 -8.21
C ARG A 57 4.75 1.59 -6.84
N ARG A 58 4.63 2.87 -6.46
CA ARG A 58 5.05 3.35 -5.14
C ARG A 58 4.33 2.64 -4.00
N VAL A 59 3.02 2.42 -4.13
CA VAL A 59 2.25 1.71 -3.10
C VAL A 59 2.70 0.24 -2.98
N ILE A 60 3.01 -0.43 -4.10
CA ILE A 60 3.59 -1.78 -4.06
C ILE A 60 4.94 -1.77 -3.32
N GLU A 61 5.85 -0.86 -3.67
CA GLU A 61 7.16 -0.72 -3.02
C GLU A 61 7.03 -0.49 -1.51
N TRP A 62 6.04 0.31 -1.08
CA TRP A 62 5.78 0.55 0.34
C TRP A 62 5.26 -0.68 1.07
N PHE A 63 4.36 -1.45 0.46
CA PHE A 63 3.91 -2.72 1.03
C PHE A 63 5.04 -3.76 1.11
N GLU A 64 5.91 -3.82 0.09
CA GLU A 64 7.10 -4.68 0.10
C GLU A 64 8.06 -4.28 1.23
N HIS A 65 8.35 -2.99 1.38
CA HIS A 65 9.21 -2.48 2.45
C HIS A 65 8.64 -2.79 3.84
N ALA A 66 7.33 -2.59 4.03
CA ALA A 66 6.65 -2.94 5.28
C ALA A 66 6.72 -4.45 5.56
N GLN A 67 6.56 -5.30 4.53
CA GLN A 67 6.69 -6.75 4.67
C GLN A 67 8.11 -7.18 5.06
N THR A 68 9.14 -6.62 4.41
CA THR A 68 10.54 -6.92 4.75
C THR A 68 10.87 -6.55 6.19
N ALA A 69 10.38 -5.39 6.66
CA ALA A 69 10.59 -4.96 8.04
C ALA A 69 10.00 -5.93 9.09
N LEU A 70 8.92 -6.65 8.76
CA LEU A 70 8.30 -7.65 9.63
C LEU A 70 9.03 -9.01 9.60
N SER A 71 9.68 -9.34 8.49
CA SER A 71 10.42 -10.60 8.35
C SER A 71 11.86 -10.52 8.87
N ALA A 72 12.34 -9.32 9.20
CA ALA A 72 13.66 -9.09 9.78
C ALA A 72 13.72 -9.29 11.32
N TYR A 73 12.64 -9.77 11.91
CA TYR A 73 12.46 -10.00 13.34
C TYR A 73 11.94 -11.42 13.59
#